data_AF-A0A7C4BA53-F1
#
_entry.id   AF-A0A7C4BA53-F1
#
_cell.length_a   1.000
_cell.length_b   1.000
_cell.length_c   1.000
_cell.angle_alpha   90.00
_cell.angle_beta   90.00
_cell.angle_gamma   90.00
#
_symmetry.space_group_name_H-M   'P 1'
#
loop_
_entity.id
_entity.type
_entity.pdbx_description
1 polymer ?
#
loop_
_entity_poly.entity_id
_entity_poly.type
_entity_poly.pdbx_seq_one_letter_code
_entity_poly.pdbx_strand_id
1 'polypeptide(L)'
;MSKVLVVAGPKGSGKSTLIKALFPELPVRFTEPPIYRVYEAGQGVRVVEVPGRADTVRLLLAAPPWKISVGLLLVDSSQQPKADPGLLPLVLAAPQKALVLTKLDLASPESIELARAEAQRLDLDFFAVSATTGQGVPQLLEWITTGAKPKLPPLREERRAPAPPVDVVPVPSPRPPARATLSPEEEAVLKACDGRKSITEIARELGASPAAVKSVVDKLFSKGFIKELKPKVVV
;
A
#
# COMPACT_ATOMS: atom_id res chain seq x y z
N MET A 1 19.21 -16.71 24.94
CA MET A 1 17.81 -17.16 24.72
C MET A 1 17.60 -17.33 23.22
N SER A 2 17.00 -18.43 22.77
CA SER A 2 16.67 -18.61 21.35
C SER A 2 15.49 -17.71 20.97
N LYS A 3 15.60 -17.02 19.82
CA LYS A 3 14.51 -16.18 19.29
C LYS A 3 13.49 -17.09 18.62
N VAL A 4 12.21 -16.90 18.94
CA VAL A 4 11.12 -17.64 18.27
C VAL A 4 10.50 -16.76 17.19
N LEU A 5 10.65 -17.18 15.94
CA LEU A 5 10.07 -16.58 14.75
C LEU A 5 8.79 -17.34 14.38
N VAL A 6 7.62 -16.70 14.48
CA VAL A 6 6.36 -17.26 13.98
C VAL A 6 6.09 -16.75 12.57
N VAL A 7 5.83 -17.67 11.64
CA VAL A 7 5.45 -17.39 10.26
C VAL A 7 4.01 -17.84 10.05
N ALA A 8 3.11 -16.88 9.90
CA ALA A 8 1.68 -17.09 9.69
C ALA A 8 1.24 -16.51 8.34
N GLY A 9 0.24 -17.12 7.72
CA GLY A 9 -0.34 -16.64 6.48
C GLY A 9 -1.27 -17.69 5.86
N PRO A 10 -2.13 -17.30 4.90
CA PRO A 10 -3.03 -18.22 4.22
C PRO A 10 -2.30 -19.38 3.53
N LYS A 11 -3.05 -20.44 3.19
CA LYS A 11 -2.51 -21.51 2.34
C LYS A 11 -2.08 -20.90 0.99
N GLY A 12 -0.90 -21.26 0.51
CA GLY A 12 -0.37 -20.76 -0.77
C GLY A 12 0.32 -19.39 -0.72
N SER A 13 0.37 -18.71 0.44
CA SER A 13 1.05 -17.41 0.58
C SER A 13 2.58 -17.47 0.51
N GLY A 14 3.16 -18.66 0.33
CA GLY A 14 4.62 -18.84 0.21
C GLY A 14 5.37 -19.00 1.54
N LYS A 15 4.70 -19.34 2.65
CA LYS A 15 5.32 -19.58 3.98
C LYS A 15 6.56 -20.48 3.91
N SER A 16 6.40 -21.71 3.43
CA SER A 16 7.49 -22.68 3.37
C SER A 16 8.60 -22.22 2.44
N THR A 17 8.26 -21.63 1.29
CA THR A 17 9.24 -21.06 0.35
C THR A 17 10.04 -19.92 0.99
N LEU A 18 9.39 -19.02 1.74
CA LEU A 18 10.07 -17.94 2.44
C LEU A 18 10.96 -18.46 3.56
N ILE A 19 10.51 -19.46 4.34
CA ILE A 19 11.34 -20.09 5.38
C ILE A 19 12.60 -20.67 4.76
N LYS A 20 12.48 -21.36 3.61
CA LYS A 20 13.64 -21.92 2.90
C LYS A 20 14.58 -20.85 2.35
N ALA A 21 14.04 -19.71 1.91
CA ALA A 21 14.85 -18.58 1.43
C ALA A 21 15.59 -17.85 2.58
N LEU A 22 14.94 -17.71 3.74
CA LEU A 22 15.54 -17.10 4.94
C LEU A 22 16.60 -18.00 5.57
N PHE A 23 16.37 -19.32 5.57
CA PHE A 23 17.22 -20.32 6.21
C PHE A 23 17.48 -21.50 5.26
N PRO A 24 18.41 -21.35 4.29
CA PRO A 24 18.67 -22.35 3.27
C PRO A 24 19.12 -23.71 3.79
N GLU A 25 19.67 -23.77 5.00
CA GLU A 25 20.11 -25.00 5.67
C GLU A 25 18.94 -25.87 6.15
N LEU A 26 17.75 -25.29 6.33
CA LEU A 26 16.62 -26.01 6.90
C LEU A 26 16.05 -27.07 5.94
N PRO A 27 15.70 -28.27 6.44
CA PRO A 27 14.98 -29.29 5.68
C PRO A 27 13.48 -28.95 5.63
N VAL A 28 13.14 -27.85 4.95
CA VAL A 28 11.77 -27.34 4.86
C VAL A 28 10.85 -28.33 4.14
N ARG A 29 9.67 -28.58 4.72
CA ARG A 29 8.62 -29.40 4.12
C ARG A 29 7.55 -28.49 3.52
N PHE A 30 7.18 -28.73 2.27
CA PHE A 30 6.17 -27.93 1.55
C PHE A 30 4.72 -28.38 1.80
N THR A 31 4.53 -29.40 2.64
CA THR A 31 3.20 -29.81 3.10
C THR A 31 2.74 -28.93 4.25
N GLU A 32 1.44 -28.67 4.34
CA GLU A 32 0.87 -27.87 5.43
C GLU A 32 0.92 -28.64 6.76
N PRO A 33 1.38 -28.04 7.87
CA PRO A 33 1.39 -28.72 9.16
C PRO A 33 -0.02 -28.83 9.76
N PRO A 34 -0.27 -29.85 10.61
CA PRO A 34 -1.58 -30.06 11.22
C PRO A 34 -1.91 -29.00 12.29
N ILE A 35 -0.92 -28.56 13.07
CA ILE A 35 -1.07 -27.53 14.11
C ILE A 35 0.01 -26.47 13.96
N TYR A 36 1.26 -26.89 13.89
CA TYR A 36 2.41 -26.05 13.58
C TYR A 36 3.58 -26.96 13.22
N ARG A 37 4.65 -26.38 12.71
CA ARG A 37 5.92 -27.07 12.52
C ARG A 37 7.06 -26.21 13.02
N VAL A 38 7.98 -26.84 13.73
CA VAL A 38 9.16 -26.17 14.27
C VAL A 38 10.38 -26.57 13.46
N TYR A 39 11.20 -25.59 13.12
CA TYR A 39 12.52 -25.77 12.57
C TYR A 39 13.54 -25.09 13.49
N GLU A 40 14.63 -25.79 13.79
CA GLU A 40 15.76 -25.22 14.52
C GLU A 40 16.76 -24.69 13.48
N ALA A 41 16.75 -23.37 13.28
CA ALA A 41 17.66 -22.71 12.36
C ALA A 41 19.00 -22.40 13.03
N GLY A 42 20.00 -22.07 12.23
CA GLY A 42 21.27 -21.54 12.74
C GLY A 42 21.07 -20.28 13.60
N GLN A 43 22.13 -19.89 14.32
CA GLN A 43 22.20 -18.62 15.06
C GLN A 43 21.16 -18.45 16.20
N GLY A 44 20.61 -19.55 16.70
CA GLY A 44 19.69 -19.52 17.85
C GLY A 44 18.28 -19.03 17.51
N VAL A 45 17.85 -19.17 16.25
CA VAL A 45 16.48 -18.88 15.81
C VAL A 45 15.68 -20.17 15.68
N ARG A 46 14.52 -20.21 16.35
CA ARG A 46 13.53 -21.27 16.18
C ARG A 46 12.39 -20.73 15.31
N VAL A 47 12.18 -21.36 14.16
CA VAL A 47 11.14 -20.96 13.20
C VAL A 47 9.91 -21.83 13.41
N VAL A 48 8.76 -21.21 13.60
CA VAL A 48 7.46 -21.85 13.78
C VAL A 48 6.58 -21.51 12.60
N GLU A 49 6.32 -22.49 11.75
CA GLU A 49 5.38 -22.41 10.64
C GLU A 49 3.97 -22.74 11.13
N VAL A 50 3.03 -21.82 10.96
CA VAL A 50 1.63 -21.97 11.41
C VAL A 50 0.72 -22.13 10.17
N PRO A 51 -0.20 -23.10 10.16
CA PRO A 51 -1.12 -23.29 9.05
C PRO A 51 -2.14 -22.15 8.99
N GLY A 52 -2.71 -21.92 7.82
CA GLY A 52 -3.66 -20.82 7.58
C GLY A 52 -5.08 -21.12 8.08
N ARG A 53 -5.25 -21.72 9.26
CA ARG A 53 -6.56 -22.15 9.79
C ARG A 53 -6.87 -21.45 11.12
N ALA A 54 -8.04 -20.81 11.20
CA ALA A 54 -8.40 -19.96 12.33
C ALA A 54 -8.60 -20.73 13.66
N ASP A 55 -9.08 -21.97 13.59
CA ASP A 55 -9.18 -22.90 14.71
C ASP A 55 -7.81 -23.21 15.33
N THR A 56 -6.81 -23.46 14.49
CA THR A 56 -5.42 -23.66 14.94
C THR A 56 -4.86 -22.42 15.62
N VAL A 57 -5.10 -21.22 15.08
CA VAL A 57 -4.62 -19.98 15.70
C VAL A 57 -5.26 -19.74 17.06
N ARG A 58 -6.57 -19.99 17.21
CA ARG A 58 -7.26 -19.89 18.51
C ARG A 58 -6.63 -20.81 19.55
N LEU A 59 -6.31 -22.05 19.18
CA LEU A 59 -5.64 -23.00 20.07
C LEU A 59 -4.25 -22.49 20.49
N LEU A 60 -3.46 -21.99 19.55
CA LEU A 60 -2.12 -21.47 19.82
C LEU A 60 -2.12 -20.19 20.67
N LEU A 61 -3.16 -19.36 20.56
CA LEU A 61 -3.33 -18.17 21.41
C LEU A 61 -3.75 -18.52 22.83
N ALA A 62 -4.59 -19.55 23.01
CA ALA A 62 -5.06 -19.99 24.32
C ALA A 62 -3.94 -20.64 25.15
N ALA A 63 -3.05 -21.39 24.49
CA ALA A 63 -1.94 -22.08 25.14
C ALA A 63 -0.66 -21.98 24.27
N PRO A 64 0.00 -20.81 24.21
CA PRO A 64 1.17 -20.61 23.38
C PRO A 64 2.32 -21.47 23.91
N PRO A 65 2.85 -22.44 23.13
CA PRO A 65 3.93 -23.29 23.62
C PRO A 65 5.30 -22.59 23.62
N TRP A 66 5.34 -21.34 23.17
CA TRP A 66 6.54 -20.53 23.04
C TRP A 66 6.23 -19.04 23.25
N LYS A 67 7.24 -18.31 23.76
CA LYS A 67 7.23 -16.85 23.80
C LYS A 67 7.66 -16.31 22.43
N ILE A 68 6.71 -15.77 21.67
CA ILE A 68 6.96 -15.26 20.33
C ILE A 68 7.88 -14.04 20.42
N SER A 69 9.01 -14.09 19.71
CA SER A 69 9.97 -12.97 19.63
C SER A 69 9.73 -12.13 18.38
N VAL A 70 9.48 -12.80 17.25
CA VAL A 70 9.22 -12.16 15.96
C VAL A 70 7.98 -12.80 15.33
N GLY A 71 7.05 -11.98 14.83
CA GLY A 71 5.85 -12.43 14.12
C GLY A 71 5.83 -11.91 12.68
N LEU A 72 5.66 -12.80 11.71
CA LEU A 72 5.48 -12.46 10.30
C LEU A 72 4.08 -12.86 9.84
N LEU A 73 3.34 -11.89 9.30
CA LEU A 73 2.08 -12.12 8.61
C LEU A 73 2.30 -12.03 7.11
N LEU A 74 2.19 -13.15 6.40
CA LEU A 74 2.37 -13.21 4.95
C LEU A 74 1.07 -12.90 4.21
N VAL A 75 1.17 -12.02 3.23
CA VAL A 75 0.13 -11.74 2.23
C VAL A 75 0.68 -11.99 0.83
N ASP A 76 -0.18 -12.47 -0.05
CA ASP A 76 0.18 -12.82 -1.43
C ASP A 76 -0.08 -11.64 -2.37
N SER A 77 0.86 -11.31 -3.25
CA SER A 77 0.73 -10.22 -4.22
C SER A 77 -0.26 -10.50 -5.35
N SER A 78 -0.59 -11.77 -5.60
CA SER A 78 -1.52 -12.19 -6.65
C SER A 78 -3.00 -12.06 -6.27
N GLN A 79 -3.29 -11.75 -4.99
CA GLN A 79 -4.63 -11.45 -4.49
C GLN A 79 -4.69 -10.00 -4.02
N GLN A 80 -5.88 -9.49 -3.69
CA GLN A 80 -5.96 -8.23 -2.93
C GLN A 80 -5.23 -8.43 -1.60
N PRO A 81 -4.07 -7.79 -1.37
CA PRO A 81 -3.22 -8.10 -0.23
C PRO A 81 -3.87 -7.54 1.02
N LYS A 82 -4.47 -8.43 1.81
CA LYS A 82 -5.18 -8.10 3.04
C LYS A 82 -4.73 -9.03 4.15
N ALA A 83 -4.55 -8.46 5.35
CA ALA A 83 -4.27 -9.25 6.53
C ALA A 83 -5.47 -10.17 6.85
N ASP A 84 -5.22 -11.46 7.03
CA ASP A 84 -6.23 -12.39 7.49
C ASP A 84 -6.54 -12.10 8.98
N PRO A 85 -7.76 -11.66 9.33
CA PRO A 85 -8.12 -11.32 10.70
C PRO A 85 -8.05 -12.53 11.65
N GLY A 86 -8.15 -13.76 11.13
CA GLY A 86 -8.01 -14.99 11.91
C GLY A 86 -6.56 -15.29 12.32
N LEU A 87 -5.57 -14.78 11.56
CA LEU A 87 -4.14 -15.03 11.81
C LEU A 87 -3.46 -13.87 12.53
N LEU A 88 -3.97 -12.65 12.33
CA LEU A 88 -3.40 -11.41 12.85
C LEU A 88 -3.11 -11.45 14.37
N PRO A 89 -4.01 -11.93 15.26
CA PRO A 89 -3.76 -11.85 16.70
C PRO A 89 -2.52 -12.63 17.15
N LEU A 90 -2.16 -13.71 16.44
CA LEU A 90 -0.95 -14.48 16.74
C LEU A 90 0.32 -13.68 16.46
N VAL A 91 0.32 -12.89 15.39
CA VAL A 91 1.44 -12.04 15.00
C VAL A 91 1.53 -10.82 15.91
N LEU A 92 0.39 -10.24 16.31
CA LEU A 92 0.34 -9.10 17.23
C LEU A 92 0.88 -9.42 18.63
N ALA A 93 0.90 -10.69 19.03
CA ALA A 93 1.50 -11.13 20.29
C ALA A 93 3.04 -11.03 20.31
N ALA A 94 3.68 -10.81 19.15
CA ALA A 94 5.13 -10.63 19.06
C ALA A 94 5.53 -9.17 19.31
N PRO A 95 6.60 -8.90 20.08
CA PRO A 95 7.11 -7.55 20.26
C PRO A 95 7.66 -6.96 18.95
N GLN A 96 8.28 -7.80 18.11
CA GLN A 96 8.75 -7.44 16.79
C GLN A 96 7.84 -8.11 15.74
N LYS A 97 7.18 -7.31 14.90
CA LYS A 97 6.10 -7.81 14.03
C LYS A 97 6.05 -7.10 12.68
N ALA A 98 5.81 -7.86 11.63
CA ALA A 98 5.79 -7.35 10.26
C ALA A 98 4.71 -8.02 9.39
N LEU A 99 4.21 -7.24 8.43
CA LEU A 99 3.46 -7.73 7.29
C LEU A 99 4.43 -7.91 6.11
N VAL A 100 4.42 -9.11 5.53
CA VAL A 100 5.33 -9.50 4.46
C VAL A 100 4.53 -9.80 3.20
N LEU A 101 4.66 -8.94 2.20
CA LEU A 101 4.15 -9.19 0.86
C LEU A 101 5.10 -10.16 0.14
N THR A 102 4.61 -11.34 -0.20
CA THR A 102 5.38 -12.36 -0.93
C THR A 102 5.17 -12.26 -2.43
N LYS A 103 6.03 -12.93 -3.20
CA LYS A 103 6.02 -12.93 -4.68
C LYS A 103 6.13 -11.52 -5.27
N LEU A 104 7.07 -10.73 -4.74
CA LEU A 104 7.37 -9.38 -5.23
C LEU A 104 7.66 -9.33 -6.73
N ASP A 105 8.27 -10.39 -7.27
CA ASP A 105 8.55 -10.54 -8.71
C ASP A 105 7.30 -10.54 -9.59
N LEU A 106 6.12 -10.79 -9.02
CA LEU A 106 4.82 -10.79 -9.70
C LEU A 106 3.91 -9.65 -9.23
N ALA A 107 4.36 -8.82 -8.28
CA ALA A 107 3.53 -7.80 -7.66
C ALA A 107 3.42 -6.54 -8.54
N SER A 108 2.20 -6.02 -8.71
CA SER A 108 2.01 -4.69 -9.30
C SER A 108 2.36 -3.59 -8.28
N PRO A 109 2.73 -2.38 -8.73
CA PRO A 109 2.92 -1.23 -7.84
C PRO A 109 1.71 -0.95 -6.95
N GLU A 110 0.50 -1.11 -7.48
CA GLU A 110 -0.75 -0.94 -6.73
C GLU A 110 -0.88 -1.97 -5.59
N SER A 111 -0.61 -3.26 -5.85
CA SER A 111 -0.63 -4.30 -4.82
C SER A 111 0.39 -4.03 -3.71
N ILE A 112 1.57 -3.51 -4.04
CA ILE A 112 2.59 -3.15 -3.06
C ILE A 112 2.09 -2.02 -2.16
N GLU A 113 1.49 -0.98 -2.75
CA GLU A 113 0.97 0.16 -1.99
C GLU A 113 -0.24 -0.21 -1.13
N LEU A 114 -1.14 -1.07 -1.61
CA LEU A 114 -2.24 -1.61 -0.81
C LEU A 114 -1.72 -2.40 0.40
N ALA A 115 -0.73 -3.29 0.20
CA ALA A 115 -0.13 -4.06 1.28
C ALA A 115 0.59 -3.17 2.29
N ARG A 116 1.28 -2.14 1.82
CA ARG A 116 1.97 -1.14 2.65
C ARG A 116 0.97 -0.34 3.49
N ALA A 117 -0.11 0.14 2.88
CA ALA A 117 -1.17 0.88 3.59
C ALA A 117 -1.82 0.00 4.66
N GLU A 118 -2.05 -1.28 4.37
CA GLU A 118 -2.58 -2.24 5.33
C GLU A 118 -1.60 -2.47 6.50
N ALA A 119 -0.30 -2.60 6.24
CA ALA A 119 0.72 -2.71 7.28
C ALA A 119 0.75 -1.48 8.19
N GLN A 120 0.68 -0.28 7.60
CA GLN A 120 0.63 0.98 8.33
C GLN A 120 -0.63 1.09 9.21
N ARG A 121 -1.80 0.71 8.67
CA ARG A 121 -3.07 0.68 9.42
C ARG A 121 -3.00 -0.25 10.63
N LEU A 122 -2.21 -1.32 10.54
CA LEU A 122 -2.07 -2.34 11.58
C LEU A 122 -0.87 -2.13 12.52
N ASP A 123 -0.10 -1.04 12.36
CA ASP A 123 1.15 -0.78 13.09
C ASP A 123 2.14 -1.96 12.99
N LEU A 124 2.35 -2.43 11.76
CA LEU A 124 3.29 -3.49 11.41
C LEU A 124 4.42 -2.92 10.54
N ASP A 125 5.65 -3.40 10.76
CA ASP A 125 6.73 -3.14 9.80
C ASP A 125 6.37 -3.81 8.46
N PHE A 126 6.76 -3.20 7.34
CA PHE A 126 6.41 -3.70 6.00
C PHE A 126 7.64 -4.19 5.23
N PHE A 127 7.53 -5.39 4.66
CA PHE A 127 8.52 -5.95 3.76
C PHE A 127 7.85 -6.49 2.51
N ALA A 128 8.45 -6.23 1.35
CA ALA A 128 8.10 -6.90 0.12
C ALA A 128 9.26 -7.81 -0.29
N VAL A 129 8.97 -9.08 -0.54
CA VAL A 129 9.99 -10.10 -0.80
C VAL A 129 9.61 -11.02 -1.96
N SER A 130 10.62 -11.50 -2.66
CA SER A 130 10.50 -12.61 -3.60
C SER A 130 11.44 -13.72 -3.15
N ALA A 131 10.86 -14.82 -2.67
CA ALA A 131 11.65 -15.99 -2.29
C ALA A 131 12.30 -16.67 -3.51
N THR A 132 11.76 -16.45 -4.72
CA THR A 132 12.30 -16.98 -5.98
C THR A 132 13.55 -16.22 -6.42
N THR A 133 13.52 -14.89 -6.37
CA THR A 133 14.64 -14.04 -6.82
C THR A 133 15.59 -13.63 -5.71
N GLY A 134 15.20 -13.83 -4.44
CA GLY A 134 15.94 -13.37 -3.26
C GLY A 134 15.74 -11.91 -2.92
N GLN A 135 14.98 -11.13 -3.70
CA GLN A 135 14.73 -9.72 -3.42
C GLN A 135 14.05 -9.54 -2.06
N GLY A 136 14.54 -8.59 -1.27
CA GLY A 136 14.01 -8.23 0.06
C GLY A 136 14.31 -9.24 1.18
N VAL A 137 14.78 -10.46 0.85
CA VAL A 137 15.05 -11.52 1.83
C VAL A 137 16.21 -11.16 2.77
N PRO A 138 17.35 -10.62 2.31
CA PRO A 138 18.44 -10.22 3.21
C PRO A 138 18.02 -9.13 4.21
N GLN A 139 17.25 -8.14 3.76
CA GLN A 139 16.75 -7.05 4.62
C GLN A 139 15.77 -7.57 5.66
N LEU A 140 14.90 -8.51 5.27
CA LEU A 140 13.98 -9.17 6.21
C LEU A 140 14.76 -10.00 7.24
N LEU A 141 15.79 -10.75 6.82
CA LEU A 141 16.62 -11.54 7.73
C LEU A 141 17.40 -10.67 8.72
N GLU A 142 17.97 -9.56 8.26
CA GLU A 142 18.64 -8.57 9.12
C GLU A 142 17.68 -8.00 10.16
N TRP A 143 16.45 -7.63 9.74
CA TRP A 143 15.43 -7.16 10.67
C TRP A 143 15.06 -8.25 11.69
N ILE A 144 14.80 -9.49 11.27
CA ILE A 144 14.49 -10.63 12.17
C ILE A 144 15.59 -10.81 13.24
N THR A 145 16.85 -10.75 12.82
CA THR A 145 18.01 -11.03 13.67
C THR A 145 18.37 -9.88 14.60
N THR A 146 18.32 -8.64 14.12
CA THR A 146 18.82 -7.47 14.86
C THR A 146 17.71 -6.57 15.43
N GLY A 147 16.50 -6.64 14.87
CA GLY A 147 15.43 -5.67 15.12
C GLY A 147 15.68 -4.31 14.47
N ALA A 148 16.77 -4.14 13.72
CA ALA A 148 17.05 -2.91 12.99
C ALA A 148 15.99 -2.76 11.89
N LYS A 149 15.16 -1.72 12.02
CA LYS A 149 14.27 -1.33 10.95
C LYS A 149 15.12 -0.98 9.74
N PRO A 150 14.79 -1.48 8.54
CA PRO A 150 15.41 -0.96 7.34
C PRO A 150 15.28 0.55 7.39
N LYS A 151 16.37 1.29 7.15
CA LYS A 151 16.24 2.65 6.65
C LYS A 151 15.56 2.50 5.31
N LEU A 152 14.22 2.45 5.33
CA LEU A 152 13.43 2.69 4.15
C LEU A 152 14.05 3.96 3.57
N PRO A 153 14.54 3.96 2.32
CA PRO A 153 14.72 5.24 1.67
C PRO A 153 13.39 5.97 1.92
N PRO A 154 13.43 7.20 2.47
CA PRO A 154 12.20 7.96 2.65
C PRO A 154 11.46 7.80 1.34
N LEU A 155 10.17 7.48 1.39
CA LEU A 155 9.32 7.44 0.21
C LEU A 155 9.84 8.57 -0.66
N ARG A 156 10.48 8.23 -1.79
CA ARG A 156 10.40 9.15 -2.89
C ARG A 156 8.90 9.17 -3.04
N GLU A 157 8.28 10.22 -2.51
CA GLU A 157 7.27 10.89 -3.27
C GLU A 157 7.91 10.94 -4.65
N GLU A 158 7.65 9.93 -5.47
CA GLU A 158 7.37 10.18 -6.85
C GLU A 158 6.23 11.19 -6.75
N ARG A 159 6.64 12.47 -6.59
CA ARG A 159 5.96 13.57 -7.24
C ARG A 159 5.70 12.98 -8.60
N ARG A 160 4.47 12.50 -8.82
CA ARG A 160 3.97 12.19 -10.14
C ARG A 160 4.55 13.30 -10.97
N ALA A 161 5.45 12.99 -11.91
CA ALA A 161 5.83 13.99 -12.89
C ALA A 161 4.48 14.52 -13.36
N PRO A 162 4.16 15.81 -13.15
CA PRO A 162 2.85 16.30 -13.52
C PRO A 162 2.67 15.87 -14.96
N ALA A 163 1.61 15.10 -15.22
CA ALA A 163 1.22 14.80 -16.59
C ALA A 163 1.30 16.13 -17.35
N PRO A 164 1.90 16.15 -18.56
CA PRO A 164 2.08 17.40 -19.30
C PRO A 164 0.77 18.17 -19.19
N PRO A 165 0.79 19.43 -18.70
CA PRO A 165 -0.41 20.12 -18.30
C PRO A 165 -1.33 20.19 -19.51
N VAL A 166 -2.31 19.31 -19.56
CA VAL A 166 -3.37 19.37 -20.56
C VAL A 166 -4.18 20.56 -20.13
N ASP A 167 -3.96 21.68 -20.80
CA ASP A 167 -4.72 22.89 -20.57
C ASP A 167 -6.19 22.56 -20.83
N VAL A 168 -7.10 22.93 -19.94
CA VAL A 168 -8.50 22.53 -20.06
C VAL A 168 -9.36 23.72 -20.46
N VAL A 169 -10.37 23.47 -21.28
CA VAL A 169 -11.35 24.44 -21.75
C VAL A 169 -12.65 24.22 -20.97
N PRO A 170 -13.03 25.14 -20.06
CA PRO A 170 -14.30 25.07 -19.36
C PRO A 170 -15.46 25.46 -20.26
N VAL A 171 -16.45 24.57 -20.39
CA VAL A 171 -17.67 24.80 -21.17
C VAL A 171 -18.80 25.21 -20.22
N PRO A 172 -19.33 26.44 -20.31
CA PRO A 172 -20.40 26.89 -19.44
C PRO A 172 -21.69 26.08 -19.63
N SER A 173 -22.45 25.91 -18.55
CA SER A 173 -23.73 25.23 -18.59
C SER A 173 -24.77 26.07 -19.34
N PRO A 174 -25.55 25.49 -20.28
CA PRO A 174 -26.61 26.20 -20.98
C PRO A 174 -27.81 26.55 -20.08
N ARG A 175 -27.92 25.91 -18.90
CA ARG A 175 -28.90 26.23 -17.86
C ARG A 175 -28.18 26.35 -16.52
N PRO A 176 -27.52 27.49 -16.25
CA PRO A 176 -26.79 27.68 -15.01
C PRO A 176 -27.79 27.81 -13.83
N PRO A 177 -27.42 27.36 -12.63
CA PRO A 177 -28.14 27.67 -11.40
C PRO A 177 -28.21 29.18 -11.13
N ALA A 178 -29.05 29.60 -10.19
CA ALA A 178 -29.18 31.02 -9.83
C ALA A 178 -27.84 31.60 -9.35
N ARG A 179 -27.44 32.75 -9.92
CA ARG A 179 -26.12 33.38 -9.69
C ARG A 179 -25.95 34.02 -8.31
N ALA A 180 -26.96 33.98 -7.46
CA ALA A 180 -27.06 34.74 -6.21
C ALA A 180 -26.01 34.38 -5.13
N THR A 181 -25.16 33.37 -5.37
CA THR A 181 -24.16 32.86 -4.42
C THR A 181 -22.74 32.78 -5.00
N LEU A 182 -22.46 33.43 -6.13
CA LEU A 182 -21.11 33.47 -6.69
C LEU A 182 -20.29 34.60 -6.08
N SER A 183 -19.02 34.32 -5.77
CA SER A 183 -18.07 35.38 -5.41
C SER A 183 -17.75 36.26 -6.64
N PRO A 184 -17.24 37.49 -6.45
CA PRO A 184 -16.81 38.34 -7.56
C PRO A 184 -15.77 37.66 -8.48
N GLU A 185 -14.89 36.84 -7.89
CA GLU A 185 -13.89 36.04 -8.61
C GLU A 185 -14.54 34.93 -9.44
N GLU A 186 -15.53 34.23 -8.87
CA GLU A 186 -16.30 33.19 -9.57
C GLU A 186 -17.10 33.77 -10.74
N GLU A 187 -17.67 34.97 -10.56
CA GLU A 187 -18.41 35.64 -11.64
C GLU A 187 -17.49 36.11 -12.77
N ALA A 188 -16.31 36.63 -12.45
CA ALA A 188 -15.31 37.05 -13.44
C ALA A 188 -14.81 35.87 -14.27
N VAL A 189 -14.49 34.74 -13.63
CA VAL A 189 -14.07 33.52 -14.32
C VAL A 189 -15.22 32.93 -15.14
N LEU A 190 -16.44 32.87 -14.60
CA LEU A 190 -17.60 32.35 -15.34
C LEU A 190 -17.93 33.18 -16.59
N LYS A 191 -17.76 34.51 -16.54
CA LYS A 191 -17.93 35.40 -17.72
C LYS A 191 -16.89 35.15 -18.82
N ALA A 192 -15.68 34.73 -18.44
CA ALA A 192 -14.60 34.41 -19.37
C ALA A 192 -14.70 32.99 -19.97
N CYS A 193 -15.50 32.10 -19.37
CA CYS A 193 -15.76 30.75 -19.89
C CYS A 193 -16.70 30.79 -21.09
N ASP A 194 -16.16 30.75 -22.31
CA ASP A 194 -16.92 30.71 -23.57
C ASP A 194 -16.97 29.30 -24.21
N GLY A 195 -16.38 28.31 -23.56
CA GLY A 195 -16.24 26.94 -24.09
C GLY A 195 -15.18 26.80 -25.18
N ARG A 196 -14.33 27.81 -25.40
CA ARG A 196 -13.23 27.81 -26.37
C ARG A 196 -11.89 28.15 -25.72
N LYS A 197 -11.88 29.13 -24.82
CA LYS A 197 -10.70 29.58 -24.09
C LYS A 197 -10.28 28.55 -23.05
N SER A 198 -9.00 28.28 -22.98
CA SER A 198 -8.42 27.43 -21.95
C SER A 198 -8.20 28.17 -20.64
N ILE A 199 -7.93 27.44 -19.56
CA ILE A 199 -7.62 28.04 -18.26
C ILE A 199 -6.45 29.03 -18.36
N THR A 200 -5.42 28.71 -19.14
CA THR A 200 -4.28 29.61 -19.34
C THR A 200 -4.67 30.90 -20.05
N GLU A 201 -5.55 30.82 -21.06
CA GLU A 201 -6.04 31.99 -21.81
C GLU A 201 -6.92 32.88 -20.92
N ILE A 202 -7.81 32.27 -20.13
CA ILE A 202 -8.65 32.98 -19.15
C ILE A 202 -7.78 33.63 -18.07
N ALA A 203 -6.75 32.93 -17.57
CA ALA A 203 -5.82 33.46 -16.58
C ALA A 203 -5.06 34.69 -17.10
N ARG A 204 -4.60 34.65 -18.35
CA ARG A 204 -3.94 35.78 -19.00
C ARG A 204 -4.87 36.99 -19.16
N GLU A 205 -6.13 36.76 -19.51
CA GLU A 205 -7.14 37.82 -19.66
C GLU A 205 -7.51 38.47 -18.32
N LEU A 206 -7.61 37.67 -17.26
CA LEU A 206 -7.96 38.14 -15.91
C LEU A 206 -6.75 38.62 -15.09
N GLY A 207 -5.54 38.57 -15.65
CA GLY A 207 -4.31 38.91 -14.92
C GLY A 207 -4.03 38.00 -13.72
N ALA A 208 -4.55 36.78 -13.73
CA ALA A 208 -4.48 35.81 -12.64
C ALA A 208 -3.53 34.65 -12.98
N SER A 209 -3.20 33.82 -11.99
CA SER A 209 -2.44 32.60 -12.24
C SER A 209 -3.35 31.48 -12.79
N PRO A 210 -2.85 30.61 -13.71
CA PRO A 210 -3.63 29.46 -14.19
C PRO A 210 -4.12 28.54 -13.07
N ALA A 211 -3.35 28.40 -11.99
CA ALA A 211 -3.75 27.62 -10.82
C ALA A 211 -4.95 28.24 -10.07
N ALA A 212 -4.98 29.57 -9.93
CA ALA A 212 -6.10 30.27 -9.30
C ALA A 212 -7.38 30.14 -10.13
N VAL A 213 -7.28 30.36 -11.45
CA VAL A 213 -8.41 30.18 -12.38
C VAL A 213 -8.91 28.73 -12.37
N LYS A 214 -8.01 27.74 -12.34
CA LYS A 214 -8.39 26.33 -12.22
C LYS A 214 -9.18 26.04 -10.96
N SER A 215 -8.75 26.56 -9.81
CA SER A 215 -9.48 26.36 -8.55
C SER A 215 -10.91 26.93 -8.62
N VAL A 216 -11.08 28.09 -9.27
CA VAL A 216 -12.39 28.71 -9.47
C VAL A 216 -13.25 27.93 -10.47
N VAL A 217 -12.67 27.44 -11.56
CA VAL A 217 -13.35 26.58 -12.54
C VAL A 217 -13.83 25.28 -11.90
N ASP A 218 -13.01 24.63 -11.06
CA ASP A 218 -13.38 23.41 -10.34
C ASP A 218 -14.57 23.67 -9.37
N LYS A 219 -14.60 24.84 -8.72
CA LYS A 219 -15.74 25.28 -7.89
C LYS A 219 -17.00 25.54 -8.72
N LEU A 220 -16.87 26.21 -9.87
CA LEU A 220 -18.00 26.46 -10.77
C LEU A 220 -18.56 25.17 -11.39
N PHE A 221 -17.69 24.19 -11.66
CA PHE A 221 -18.07 22.86 -12.13
C PHE A 221 -18.86 22.09 -11.07
N SER A 222 -18.36 22.02 -9.83
CA SER A 222 -19.10 21.40 -8.72
C SER A 222 -20.43 22.09 -8.39
N LYS A 223 -20.51 23.42 -8.59
CA LYS A 223 -21.75 24.19 -8.46
C LYS A 223 -22.68 24.09 -9.68
N GLY A 224 -22.31 23.37 -10.74
CA GLY A 224 -23.15 23.14 -11.93
C GLY A 224 -23.19 24.30 -12.94
N PHE A 225 -22.32 25.30 -12.81
CA PHE A 225 -22.18 26.41 -13.75
C PHE A 225 -21.32 26.06 -14.97
N ILE A 226 -20.44 25.06 -14.85
CA ILE A 226 -19.67 24.47 -15.97
C ILE A 226 -20.22 23.07 -16.24
N LYS A 227 -20.52 22.77 -17.50
CA LYS A 227 -21.06 21.48 -17.93
C LYS A 227 -19.97 20.41 -18.08
N GLU A 228 -18.84 20.80 -18.66
CA GLU A 228 -17.74 19.88 -18.99
C GLU A 228 -16.40 20.62 -19.08
N LEU A 229 -15.31 19.90 -18.85
CA LEU A 229 -13.93 20.37 -19.02
C LEU A 229 -13.28 19.60 -20.17
N LYS A 230 -12.98 20.28 -21.27
CA LYS A 230 -12.37 19.64 -22.45
C LYS A 230 -10.85 19.72 -22.39
N PRO A 231 -10.12 18.63 -22.63
CA PRO A 231 -8.66 18.69 -22.77
C PRO A 231 -8.29 19.44 -24.07
N LYS A 232 -7.47 20.49 -23.97
CA LYS A 232 -6.81 21.14 -25.09
C LYS A 232 -5.41 20.54 -25.20
N VAL A 233 -5.24 19.65 -26.17
CA VAL A 233 -3.92 19.11 -26.50
C VAL A 233 -3.13 20.21 -27.18
N VAL A 234 -2.11 20.73 -26.51
CA VAL A 234 -1.13 21.63 -27.12
C VAL A 234 -0.20 20.74 -27.95
N VAL A 235 -0.33 20.81 -29.27
CA VAL A 235 0.60 20.17 -30.23
C VAL A 235 1.80 21.08 -30.40
#